data_AF-A0A526YSQ7-F1
#
_entry.id   AF-A0A526YSQ7-F1
#
_cell.length_a   1.000
_cell.length_b   1.000
_cell.length_c   1.000
_cell.angle_alpha   90.00
_cell.angle_beta   90.00
_cell.angle_gamma   90.00
#
_symmetry.space_group_name_H-M   'P 1'
#
loop_
_entity.id
_entity.type
_entity.pdbx_description
1 polymer ?
#
loop_
_entity_poly.entity_id
_entity_poly.type
_entity_poly.pdbx_seq_one_letter_code
_entity_poly.pdbx_strand_id
1 'polypeptide(L)' 'MTITRRSLMIGAAASIPLVSTIRYAGAQAAEFNYKYANNLPLTHPMNLRAQESVEKIREETGGRVA' A
#
# COMPACT_ATOMS: atom_id res chain seq x y z
N MET A 1 3.50 -18.86 -41.53
CA MET A 1 4.55 -18.40 -40.60
C MET A 1 4.92 -19.57 -39.70
N THR A 2 6.13 -20.11 -39.82
CA THR A 2 6.59 -21.23 -38.99
C THR A 2 7.14 -20.70 -37.67
N ILE A 3 6.44 -20.93 -36.57
CA ILE A 3 6.93 -20.60 -35.23
C ILE A 3 8.03 -21.60 -34.87
N THR A 4 9.24 -21.10 -34.61
CA THR A 4 10.39 -21.94 -34.27
C THR A 4 10.71 -21.80 -32.79
N ARG A 5 11.31 -22.83 -32.17
CA ARG A 5 11.70 -22.80 -30.75
C ARG A 5 12.57 -21.59 -30.41
N ARG A 6 13.39 -21.14 -31.37
CA ARG A 6 14.22 -19.93 -31.26
C ARG A 6 13.39 -18.65 -31.21
N SER A 7 12.34 -18.51 -32.02
CA SER A 7 11.47 -17.33 -31.97
C SER A 7 10.65 -17.29 -30.67
N LEU A 8 10.26 -18.45 -30.14
CA LEU A 8 9.59 -18.55 -28.84
C LEU A 8 10.53 -18.15 -27.69
N MET A 9 11.79 -18.59 -27.72
CA MET A 9 12.78 -18.24 -26.69
C MET A 9 13.18 -16.76 -26.71
N ILE A 10 13.29 -16.16 -27.90
CA ILE A 10 13.54 -14.72 -28.04
C ILE A 10 12.35 -13.91 -27.51
N GLY A 11 11.11 -14.33 -27.81
CA GLY A 11 9.91 -13.70 -27.27
C GLY A 11 9.77 -13.85 -25.75
N ALA A 12 10.15 -15.00 -25.19
CA ALA A 12 10.12 -15.25 -23.75
C ALA A 12 11.18 -14.41 -23.00
N ALA A 13 12.41 -14.32 -23.52
CA ALA A 13 13.47 -13.49 -22.93
C ALA A 13 13.09 -11.99 -22.88
N ALA A 14 12.34 -11.50 -23.89
CA ALA A 14 11.86 -10.12 -23.93
C ALA A 14 10.78 -9.80 -22.88
N SER A 15 10.12 -10.80 -22.28
CA SER A 15 9.05 -10.61 -21.29
C SER A 15 9.53 -10.54 -19.84
N ILE A 16 10.80 -10.86 -19.57
CA ILE A 16 11.36 -10.92 -18.21
C ILE A 16 11.44 -9.55 -17.49
N PRO A 17 11.70 -8.40 -18.15
CA PRO A 17 11.82 -7.11 -17.45
C PRO A 17 10.50 -6.61 -16.83
N LEU A 18 9.35 -7.16 -17.23
CA LEU A 18 8.04 -6.68 -16.78
C LEU A 18 7.61 -7.25 -15.42
N VAL A 19 8.29 -8.28 -14.92
CA VAL A 19 7.95 -8.92 -13.64
C VAL A 19 8.72 -8.31 -12.47
N SER A 20 9.83 -7.60 -12.73
CA SER A 20 10.64 -6.96 -11.67
C SER A 20 9.95 -5.74 -11.06
N THR A 21 9.00 -5.11 -11.75
CA THR A 21 8.23 -3.95 -11.26
C THR A 21 7.09 -4.33 -10.30
N ILE A 22 6.65 -5.58 -10.31
CA ILE A 22 5.54 -6.05 -9.46
C ILE A 22 5.98 -6.27 -8.00
N ARG A 23 7.29 -6.34 -7.73
CA ARG A 23 7.82 -6.61 -6.38
C ARG A 23 7.79 -5.44 -5.40
N TYR A 24 7.50 -4.22 -5.86
CA TYR A 24 7.40 -3.03 -5.01
C TYR A 24 5.96 -2.61 -4.67
N ALA A 25 4.99 -3.50 -4.85
CA ALA A 25 3.64 -3.36 -4.31
C ALA A 25 3.52 -3.92 -2.87
N GLY A 26 4.63 -3.99 -2.13
CA GLY A 26 4.57 -4.21 -0.67
C GLY A 26 3.83 -3.03 -0.05
N ALA A 27 2.81 -3.31 0.76
CA ALA A 27 1.94 -2.32 1.40
C ALA A 27 2.73 -1.06 1.78
N GLN A 28 2.54 0.02 1.01
CA GLN A 28 3.19 1.29 1.27
C GLN A 28 2.71 1.72 2.65
N ALA A 29 3.60 1.67 3.63
CA ALA A 29 3.30 2.20 4.95
C ALA A 29 3.00 3.70 4.79
N ALA A 30 2.08 4.21 5.62
CA ALA A 30 1.88 5.66 5.70
C ALA A 30 3.23 6.34 5.97
N GLU A 31 3.47 7.46 5.29
CA GLU A 31 4.69 8.26 5.46
C GLU A 31 4.88 8.67 6.92
N PHE A 32 3.77 8.91 7.63
CA PHE A 32 3.74 9.20 9.06
C PHE A 32 2.81 8.23 9.77
N ASN A 33 3.35 7.52 10.79
CA ASN A 33 2.60 6.60 11.64
C ASN A 33 2.74 7.06 13.09
N TYR A 34 1.68 7.64 13.65
CA TYR A 34 1.72 8.26 14.97
C TYR A 34 0.95 7.47 16.01
N LYS A 35 1.51 7.41 17.23
CA LYS A 35 0.88 6.74 18.36
C LYS A 35 0.17 7.78 19.22
N TYR A 36 -1.15 7.68 19.31
CA TYR A 36 -1.95 8.49 20.21
C TYR A 36 -2.24 7.71 21.50
N ALA A 37 -1.69 8.20 22.63
CA ALA A 37 -1.92 7.63 23.94
C ALA A 37 -2.90 8.50 24.75
N ASN A 38 -3.82 7.86 25.46
CA ASN A 38 -4.68 8.50 26.43
C ASN A 38 -4.91 7.57 27.64
N ASN A 39 -5.37 8.15 28.75
CA ASN A 39 -5.61 7.46 30.02
C ASN A 39 -7.10 7.15 30.27
N LEU A 40 -7.96 7.28 29.25
CA LEU A 40 -9.40 7.15 29.38
C LEU A 40 -9.88 5.78 28.88
N PRO A 41 -11.02 5.27 29.40
CA PRO A 41 -11.62 4.04 28.89
C PRO A 41 -11.94 4.12 27.39
N LEU A 42 -11.92 2.99 26.70
CA LEU A 42 -12.16 2.92 25.23
C LEU A 42 -13.52 3.51 24.82
N THR A 43 -14.54 3.39 25.67
CA THR A 43 -15.90 3.90 25.43
C THR A 43 -16.06 5.40 25.71
N HIS A 44 -15.01 6.07 26.22
CA HIS A 44 -15.08 7.49 26.51
C HIS A 44 -15.29 8.29 25.21
N PRO A 45 -16.16 9.33 25.19
CA PRO A 45 -16.44 10.12 23.99
C PRO A 45 -15.19 10.66 23.28
N MET A 46 -14.14 11.01 24.04
CA MET A 46 -12.85 11.42 23.49
C MET A 46 -12.25 10.36 22.55
N ASN A 47 -12.30 9.08 22.92
CA ASN A 47 -11.73 7.99 22.12
C ASN A 47 -12.58 7.72 20.86
N LEU A 48 -13.90 7.83 20.96
CA LEU A 48 -14.79 7.73 19.81
C LEU A 48 -14.48 8.82 18.77
N ARG A 49 -14.33 10.08 19.23
CA ARG A 49 -13.97 11.19 18.34
C ARG A 49 -12.55 11.11 17.83
N ALA A 50 -11.61 10.57 18.61
CA ALA A 50 -10.25 10.33 18.16
C ALA A 50 -10.22 9.34 16.99
N GLN A 51 -11.02 8.27 17.05
CA GLN A 51 -11.16 7.32 15.93
C GLN A 51 -11.77 7.99 14.69
N GLU A 52 -12.84 8.76 14.83
CA GLU A 52 -13.43 9.53 13.72
C GLU A 52 -12.42 10.51 13.09
N SER A 53 -11.57 11.13 13.92
CA SER A 53 -10.57 12.09 13.46
C SER A 53 -9.43 11.42 12.69
N VAL A 54 -8.96 10.26 13.14
CA VAL A 54 -7.93 9.48 12.43
C VAL A 54 -8.42 9.09 11.04
N GLU A 55 -9.68 8.69 10.92
CA GLU A 55 -10.26 8.34 9.62
C GLU A 55 -10.31 9.54 8.67
N LYS A 56 -10.76 10.71 9.16
CA LYS A 56 -10.74 11.95 8.36
C LYS A 56 -9.34 12.38 7.95
N ILE A 57 -8.37 12.29 8.87
CA ILE A 57 -6.96 12.61 8.58
C ILE A 57 -6.43 11.67 7.49
N ARG A 58 -6.75 10.38 7.56
CA ARG A 58 -6.36 9.40 6.55
C ARG A 58 -6.96 9.72 5.19
N GLU A 59 -8.23 10.12 5.15
CA GLU A 59 -8.93 10.54 3.92
C GLU A 59 -8.32 11.82 3.32
N GLU A 60 -8.18 12.88 4.13
CA GLU A 60 -7.67 14.18 3.68
C GLU A 60 -6.20 14.13 3.25
N THR A 61 -5.39 13.26 3.87
CA THR A 61 -3.96 13.10 3.54
C THR A 61 -3.71 12.06 2.46
N GLY A 62 -4.76 11.42 1.91
CA GLY A 62 -4.63 10.36 0.91
C GLY A 62 -3.86 9.13 1.43
N GLY A 63 -3.97 8.84 2.73
CA GLY A 63 -3.29 7.72 3.38
C GLY A 63 -1.83 7.95 3.76
N ARG A 64 -1.34 9.20 3.67
CA ARG A 64 0.03 9.54 4.09
C ARG A 64 0.21 9.56 5.61
N VAL A 65 -0.88 9.73 6.36
CA VAL A 65 -0.88 9.70 7.83
C VAL A 65 -1.79 8.57 8.30
N ALA A 66 -1.30 7.74 9.22
CA ALA A 66 -2.01 6.62 9.84
C ALA A 66 -1.85 6.56 11.37
#